data_AF-T0IAK6-F1
#
_entry.id   AF-T0IAK6-F1
#
_cell.length_a   1.000
_cell.length_b   1.000
_cell.length_c   1.000
_cell.angle_alpha   90.00
_cell.angle_beta   90.00
_cell.angle_gamma   90.00
#
_symmetry.space_group_name_H-M   'P 1'
#
loop_
_entity.id
_entity.type
_entity.pdbx_description
1 polymer ?
#
loop_
_entity_poly.entity_id
_entity_poly.type
_entity_poly.pdbx_seq_one_letter_code
_entity_poly.pdbx_strand_id
1 'polypeptide(L)'
;AVVLGDRFGRAASARLMTLAQDVLAGHGITAAQNHPYAGDHMIERHGRPARDLYALQVEVDRSLYLDAALDEPGPGLPALQQALTAMVTALTSEQPRAAYPLAAE
;
A
#
# COMPACT_ATOMS: atom_id res chain seq x y z
N ALA A 1 2.45 -11.35 7.84
CA ALA A 1 1.24 -10.50 7.69
C ALA A 1 1.57 -9.19 6.97
N VAL A 2 0.57 -8.44 6.50
CA VAL A 2 0.75 -7.08 5.95
C VAL A 2 0.08 -6.05 6.87
N VAL A 3 0.64 -4.85 6.98
CA VAL A 3 0.01 -3.71 7.65
C VAL A 3 -0.12 -2.55 6.66
N LEU A 4 -1.30 -1.96 6.58
CA LEU A 4 -1.58 -0.77 5.79
C LEU A 4 -1.76 0.43 6.72
N GLY A 5 -1.00 1.50 6.45
CA GLY A 5 -1.02 2.74 7.23
C GLY A 5 -1.46 3.94 6.41
N ASP A 6 -2.44 4.69 6.89
CA ASP A 6 -2.93 5.94 6.29
C ASP A 6 -3.00 7.11 7.28
N ARG A 7 -2.38 6.94 8.45
CA ARG A 7 -2.46 7.89 9.58
C ARG A 7 -3.90 8.20 9.99
N PHE A 8 -4.72 7.14 10.10
CA PHE A 8 -6.12 7.22 10.50
C PHE A 8 -6.95 8.13 9.56
N GLY A 9 -6.76 7.96 8.25
CA GLY A 9 -7.46 8.71 7.20
C GLY A 9 -6.87 10.10 6.90
N ARG A 10 -5.75 10.48 7.50
CA ARG A 10 -5.08 11.77 7.20
C ARG A 10 -4.30 11.76 5.90
N ALA A 11 -3.78 10.60 5.50
CA ALA A 11 -2.90 10.45 4.34
C ALA A 11 -3.61 9.83 3.13
N ALA A 12 -4.63 8.98 3.33
CA ALA A 12 -5.40 8.35 2.26
C ALA A 12 -6.91 8.38 2.55
N SER A 13 -7.74 8.19 1.52
CA SER A 13 -9.19 8.05 1.70
C SER A 13 -9.56 6.62 2.15
N ALA A 14 -10.66 6.49 2.91
CA ALA A 14 -11.16 5.18 3.34
C ALA A 14 -11.47 4.24 2.16
N ARG A 15 -11.86 4.79 1.00
CA ARG A 15 -12.11 4.04 -0.23
C ARG A 15 -10.83 3.38 -0.76
N LEU A 16 -9.73 4.12 -0.81
CA LEU A 16 -8.44 3.56 -1.24
C LEU A 16 -7.90 2.53 -0.25
N MET A 17 -8.10 2.76 1.05
CA MET A 17 -7.74 1.78 2.08
C MET A 17 -8.52 0.48 1.96
N THR A 18 -9.82 0.57 1.69
CA THR A 18 -10.68 -0.60 1.52
C THR A 18 -10.29 -1.36 0.26
N LEU A 19 -10.09 -0.66 -0.87
CA LEU A 19 -9.64 -1.29 -2.11
C LEU A 19 -8.31 -2.03 -1.95
N ALA A 20 -7.34 -1.42 -1.25
CA ALA A 20 -6.06 -2.07 -0.98
C ALA A 20 -6.22 -3.35 -0.14
N GLN A 21 -7.07 -3.30 0.90
CA GLN A 21 -7.37 -4.47 1.75
C GLN A 21 -8.05 -5.59 0.95
N ASP A 22 -9.06 -5.25 0.14
CA ASP A 22 -9.82 -6.22 -0.64
C ASP A 22 -8.93 -6.93 -1.67
N VAL A 23 -8.04 -6.19 -2.33
CA VAL A 23 -7.09 -6.79 -3.28
C VAL A 23 -6.13 -7.74 -2.58
N LEU A 24 -5.52 -7.33 -1.46
CA LEU A 24 -4.63 -8.21 -0.70
C LEU A 24 -5.37 -9.45 -0.18
N ALA A 25 -6.60 -9.30 0.30
CA ALA A 25 -7.44 -10.41 0.73
C ALA A 25 -7.74 -11.39 -0.43
N GLY A 26 -7.99 -10.89 -1.64
CA GLY A 26 -8.14 -11.70 -2.85
C GLY A 26 -6.90 -12.52 -3.22
N HIS A 27 -5.72 -12.09 -2.78
CA HIS A 27 -4.46 -12.82 -2.90
C HIS A 27 -4.11 -13.68 -1.67
N GLY A 28 -5.06 -13.85 -0.73
CA GLY A 28 -4.85 -14.65 0.48
C GLY A 28 -3.99 -13.96 1.55
N ILE A 29 -3.76 -12.66 1.43
CA ILE A 29 -2.96 -11.87 2.39
C ILE A 29 -3.90 -11.05 3.27
N THR A 30 -3.94 -11.38 4.56
CA THR A 30 -4.63 -10.54 5.54
C THR A 30 -3.79 -9.31 5.88
N ALA A 31 -4.40 -8.13 5.72
CA ALA A 31 -3.81 -6.86 6.09
C ALA A 31 -4.47 -6.28 7.36
N ALA A 32 -3.67 -5.88 8.34
CA ALA A 32 -4.14 -5.03 9.44
C ALA A 32 -4.12 -3.56 9.02
N GLN A 33 -5.03 -2.76 9.57
CA GLN A 33 -5.06 -1.32 9.32
C GLN A 33 -4.54 -0.55 10.53
N ASN A 34 -3.54 0.28 10.31
CA ASN A 34 -2.95 1.21 11.27
C ASN A 34 -2.42 0.60 12.59
N HIS A 35 -2.23 -0.71 12.65
CA HIS A 35 -1.74 -1.40 13.85
C HIS A 35 -0.74 -2.52 13.49
N PRO A 36 0.41 -2.60 14.19
CA PRO A 36 0.88 -1.71 15.26
C PRO A 36 1.37 -0.34 14.74
N TYR A 37 1.43 -0.16 13.42
CA TYR A 37 1.93 1.05 12.79
C TYR A 37 0.83 1.75 11.99
N ALA A 38 0.49 2.97 12.37
CA ALA A 38 -0.46 3.83 11.65
C ALA A 38 0.12 4.49 10.39
N GLY A 39 1.33 4.07 9.98
CA GLY A 39 2.21 4.80 9.08
C GLY A 39 3.21 5.67 9.82
N ASP A 40 4.18 6.29 9.15
CA ASP A 40 5.18 7.22 9.71
C ASP A 40 4.84 8.72 9.44
N HIS A 41 5.50 9.68 10.11
CA HIS A 41 5.33 11.13 9.89
C HIS A 41 5.52 11.52 8.41
N MET A 42 6.29 10.73 7.68
CA MET A 42 6.48 10.85 6.23
C MET A 42 5.15 10.80 5.46
N ILE A 43 4.26 9.85 5.72
CA ILE A 43 3.03 9.74 4.93
C ILE A 43 2.01 10.84 5.24
N GLU A 44 2.02 11.38 6.47
CA GLU A 44 1.21 12.55 6.84
C GLU A 44 1.69 13.82 6.12
N ARG A 45 3.01 13.97 5.90
CA ARG A 45 3.58 15.12 5.20
C ARG A 45 3.31 15.09 3.69
N HIS A 46 3.30 13.89 3.11
CA HIS A 46 3.18 13.68 1.66
C HIS A 46 1.74 13.41 1.21
N GLY A 47 0.88 12.90 2.09
CA GLY A 47 -0.56 12.84 1.85
C GLY A 47 -1.19 14.22 1.97
N ARG A 48 -1.93 14.64 0.94
CA ARG A 48 -2.84 15.79 0.98
C ARG A 48 -4.17 15.39 0.33
N PRO A 49 -5.02 14.61 1.01
CA PRO A 49 -6.31 14.18 0.45
C PRO A 49 -7.17 15.33 -0.08
N ALA A 50 -7.11 16.50 0.58
CA ALA A 50 -7.79 17.72 0.13
C ALA A 50 -7.28 18.30 -1.21
N ARG A 51 -6.18 17.78 -1.75
CA ARG A 51 -5.57 18.14 -3.04
C ARG A 51 -5.43 16.91 -3.96
N ASP A 52 -6.21 15.86 -3.72
CA ASP A 52 -6.15 14.60 -4.47
C ASP A 52 -4.76 13.95 -4.53
N LEU A 53 -3.98 14.13 -3.45
CA LEU A 53 -2.70 13.46 -3.25
C LEU A 53 -2.82 12.52 -2.06
N TYR A 54 -2.65 11.23 -2.28
CA TYR A 54 -2.84 10.21 -1.25
C TYR A 54 -1.53 9.48 -1.00
N ALA A 55 -1.22 9.19 0.25
CA ALA A 55 -0.05 8.42 0.66
C ALA A 55 -0.49 7.23 1.52
N LEU A 56 0.01 6.06 1.15
CA LEU A 56 -0.23 4.78 1.82
C LEU A 56 1.11 4.16 2.22
N GLN A 57 1.21 3.73 3.47
CA GLN A 57 2.32 2.89 3.93
C GLN A 57 1.92 1.42 3.85
N VAL A 58 2.83 0.59 3.34
CA VAL A 58 2.64 -0.86 3.23
C VAL A 58 3.82 -1.51 3.93
N GLU A 59 3.54 -2.22 5.01
CA GLU A 59 4.55 -2.99 5.73
C GLU A 59 4.32 -4.47 5.49
N VAL A 60 5.39 -5.15 5.09
CA VAL A 60 5.34 -6.57 4.75
C VAL A 60 6.25 -7.33 5.70
N ASP A 61 5.67 -8.32 6.38
CA ASP A 61 6.42 -9.30 7.15
C ASP A 61 7.43 -10.04 6.26
N ARG A 62 8.69 -10.04 6.68
CA ARG A 62 9.81 -10.64 5.94
C ARG A 62 9.62 -12.13 5.66
N SER A 63 8.90 -12.85 6.53
CA SER A 63 8.60 -14.28 6.32
C SER A 63 7.72 -14.54 5.10
N LEU A 64 7.04 -13.53 4.54
CA LEU A 64 6.23 -13.67 3.33
C LEU A 64 7.08 -13.74 2.05
N TYR A 65 8.34 -13.30 2.08
CA TYR A 65 9.13 -13.18 0.86
C TYR A 65 10.62 -13.53 1.00
N LEU A 66 11.11 -13.73 2.22
CA LEU A 66 12.43 -14.29 2.48
C LEU A 66 12.32 -15.76 2.84
N ASP A 67 13.44 -16.45 2.78
CA ASP A 67 13.57 -17.82 3.25
C ASP A 67 13.48 -17.93 4.80
N ALA A 68 13.73 -19.12 5.34
CA ALA A 68 13.66 -19.35 6.78
C ALA A 68 14.77 -18.64 7.58
N ALA A 69 15.89 -18.29 6.95
CA ALA A 69 16.98 -17.53 7.54
C ALA A 69 16.74 -16.01 7.47
N LEU A 70 15.75 -15.57 6.68
CA LEU A 70 15.39 -14.18 6.44
C LEU A 70 16.52 -13.37 5.78
N ASP A 71 17.33 -14.00 4.93
CA ASP A 71 18.46 -13.36 4.25
C ASP A 71 18.31 -13.35 2.71
N GLU A 72 17.79 -14.43 2.13
CA GLU A 72 17.60 -14.57 0.68
C GLU A 72 16.11 -14.62 0.28
N PRO A 73 15.77 -14.27 -0.97
CA PRO A 73 14.43 -14.45 -1.51
C PRO A 73 13.89 -15.87 -1.32
N GLY A 74 12.76 -15.98 -0.64
CA GLY A 74 12.04 -17.23 -0.41
C GLY A 74 11.01 -17.54 -1.49
N PRO A 75 10.38 -18.73 -1.44
CA PRO A 75 9.37 -19.15 -2.42
C PRO A 75 8.09 -18.30 -2.40
N GLY A 76 7.86 -17.50 -1.34
CA GLY A 76 6.73 -16.58 -1.23
C GLY A 76 6.88 -15.27 -2.02
N LEU A 77 8.10 -14.91 -2.44
CA LEU A 77 8.37 -13.64 -3.13
C LEU A 77 7.51 -13.45 -4.39
N PRO A 78 7.36 -14.43 -5.30
CA PRO A 78 6.54 -14.26 -6.50
C PRO A 78 5.06 -13.99 -6.19
N ALA A 79 4.51 -14.63 -5.16
CA ALA A 79 3.12 -14.42 -4.74
C ALA A 79 2.93 -13.02 -4.14
N LEU A 80 3.88 -12.56 -3.31
CA LEU A 80 3.88 -11.20 -2.78
C LEU A 80 3.97 -10.16 -3.89
N GLN A 81 4.86 -10.35 -4.87
CA GLN A 81 4.99 -9.44 -6.02
C GLN A 81 3.68 -9.31 -6.78
N GLN A 82 3.01 -10.44 -7.07
CA GLN A 82 1.72 -10.43 -7.74
C GLN A 82 0.66 -9.65 -6.95
N ALA A 83 0.58 -9.87 -5.64
CA ALA A 83 -0.39 -9.17 -4.79
C ALA A 83 -0.12 -7.65 -4.73
N LEU A 84 1.14 -7.23 -4.57
CA LEU A 84 1.51 -5.81 -4.55
C LEU A 84 1.29 -5.14 -5.91
N THR A 85 1.62 -5.82 -7.01
CA THR A 85 1.35 -5.31 -8.36
C THR A 85 -0.15 -5.15 -8.61
N ALA A 86 -0.97 -6.12 -8.21
CA ALA A 86 -2.41 -6.05 -8.33
C ALA A 86 -2.99 -4.88 -7.51
N MET A 87 -2.50 -4.70 -6.28
CA MET A 87 -2.92 -3.60 -5.40
C MET A 87 -2.58 -2.24 -6.01
N VAL A 88 -1.34 -2.03 -6.46
CA VAL A 88 -0.93 -0.78 -7.11
C VAL A 88 -1.76 -0.53 -8.37
N THR A 89 -1.98 -1.56 -9.19
CA THR A 89 -2.80 -1.44 -10.42
C THR A 89 -4.22 -0.98 -10.09
N ALA A 90 -4.89 -1.64 -9.14
CA ALA A 90 -6.24 -1.30 -8.72
C ALA A 90 -6.32 0.15 -8.20
N LEU A 91 -5.38 0.55 -7.34
CA LEU A 91 -5.31 1.93 -6.80
C LEU A 91 -5.14 2.97 -7.91
N THR A 92 -4.34 2.68 -8.94
CA THR A 92 -4.16 3.59 -10.08
C THR A 92 -5.37 3.65 -11.01
N SER A 93 -6.12 2.55 -11.16
CA SER A 93 -7.37 2.53 -11.95
C SER A 93 -8.52 3.25 -11.25
N GLU A 94 -8.56 3.20 -9.92
CA GLU A 94 -9.58 3.85 -9.09
C GLU A 94 -9.48 5.39 -9.12
N GLN A 95 -8.32 5.92 -9.50
CA GLN A 95 -8.05 7.35 -9.60
C GLN A 95 -7.93 7.74 -11.09
N PRO A 96 -9.02 8.09 -11.78
CA PRO A 96 -8.92 8.77 -13.07
C PRO A 96 -8.27 10.13 -12.84
N ARG A 97 -6.97 10.19 -13.12
CA ARG A 97 -6.10 11.36 -12.94
C ARG A 97 -6.76 12.58 -13.61
N ALA A 98 -7.10 13.62 -12.85
CA ALA A 98 -7.13 14.96 -13.42
C ALA A 98 -5.70 15.22 -13.91
N ALA A 99 -5.54 15.52 -15.20
CA ALA A 99 -4.25 15.62 -15.87
C ALA A 99 -3.24 16.35 -14.98
N TYR A 100 -2.17 15.67 -14.57
CA TYR A 100 -1.05 16.38 -13.98
C TYR A 100 -0.54 17.33 -15.07
N PRO A 101 -0.39 18.65 -14.81
CA PRO A 101 0.49 19.43 -15.64
C PRO A 101 1.87 18.78 -15.51
N LEU A 102 2.32 18.12 -16.57
CA LEU A 102 3.71 17.76 -16.74
C LEU A 102 4.45 19.10 -16.64
N ALA A 103 5.25 19.27 -15.59
CA ALA A 103 6.20 20.36 -15.56
C ALA A 103 7.10 20.19 -16.78
N ALA A 104 6.96 21.09 -17.74
CA ALA A 104 7.94 21.25 -18.81
C ALA A 104 9.19 21.85 -18.17
N GLU A 105 10.33 21.18 -18.37
CA GLU A 105 11.64 21.85 -18.31
C GLU A 105 11.89 22.63 -19.60
#